data_AF-A0A830ZES0-F1
#
_entry.id   AF-A0A830ZES0-F1
#
_cell.length_a   1.000
_cell.length_b   1.000
_cell.length_c   1.000
_cell.angle_alpha   90.00
_cell.angle_beta   90.00
_cell.angle_gamma   90.00
#
_symmetry.space_group_name_H-M   'P 1'
#
loop_
_entity.id
_entity.type
_entity.pdbx_description
1 polymer ?
#
loop_
_entity_poly.entity_id
_entity_poly.type
_entity_poly.pdbx_seq_one_letter_code
_entity_poly.pdbx_strand_id
1 'polypeptide(L)'
;MNDDYNITILRKTGSDIQKWERNAFTPRQVSFYVVLFVIVMAVAAGNEHIPVLLGMVIGAATGVMFLIPGWRNDNWPRAIRRRLSHYRPRNKAAWQHFQETIERKWRMDPVDLRTWYESECMTVFHPEKTTPQTQANTPDKATVKT
;
A
#
# COMPACT_ATOMS: atom_id res chain seq x y z
N MET A 1 19.72 6.58 -10.62
CA MET A 1 19.79 5.61 -9.49
C MET A 1 18.64 5.74 -8.49
N ASN A 2 17.96 6.88 -8.38
CA ASN A 2 16.82 7.04 -7.46
C ASN A 2 15.47 6.57 -8.07
N ASP A 3 15.35 6.61 -9.40
CA ASP A 3 14.12 6.24 -10.11
C ASP A 3 13.80 4.73 -10.00
N ASP A 4 14.82 3.87 -10.05
CA ASP A 4 14.65 2.41 -9.93
C ASP A 4 14.12 2.02 -8.54
N TYR A 5 14.59 2.70 -7.49
CA TYR A 5 14.10 2.53 -6.13
C TYR A 5 12.64 3.00 -6.00
N ASN A 6 12.31 4.14 -6.61
CA ASN A 6 10.97 4.70 -6.61
C ASN A 6 9.98 3.77 -7.35
N ILE A 7 10.37 3.24 -8.51
CA ILE A 7 9.58 2.26 -9.29
C ILE A 7 9.36 0.97 -8.48
N THR A 8 10.37 0.52 -7.74
CA THR A 8 10.26 -0.66 -6.87
C THR A 8 9.27 -0.43 -5.73
N ILE A 9 9.32 0.75 -5.09
CA ILE A 9 8.33 1.13 -4.09
C ILE A 9 6.93 1.19 -4.71
N LEU A 10 6.78 1.82 -5.87
CA LEU A 10 5.49 1.96 -6.56
C LEU A 10 4.88 0.58 -6.85
N ARG A 11 5.64 -0.33 -7.48
CA ARG A 11 5.19 -1.70 -7.75
C ARG A 11 4.77 -2.45 -6.47
N LYS A 12 5.52 -2.25 -5.38
CA LYS A 12 5.22 -2.87 -4.10
C LYS A 12 3.97 -2.29 -3.45
N THR A 13 3.76 -0.98 -3.55
CA THR A 13 2.53 -0.30 -3.12
C THR A 13 1.31 -0.81 -3.89
N GLY A 14 1.42 -1.03 -5.21
CA GLY A 14 0.35 -1.64 -6.01
C GLY A 14 -0.05 -3.04 -5.50
N SER A 15 0.94 -3.89 -5.20
CA SER A 15 0.68 -5.21 -4.61
C SER A 15 0.05 -5.11 -3.21
N ASP A 16 0.52 -4.16 -2.39
CA ASP A 16 -0.01 -3.91 -1.05
C ASP A 16 -1.46 -3.40 -1.09
N ILE A 17 -1.84 -2.56 -2.07
CA ILE A 17 -3.24 -2.13 -2.31
C ILE A 17 -4.12 -3.34 -2.61
N GLN A 18 -3.72 -4.19 -3.56
CA GLN A 18 -4.51 -5.36 -3.95
C GLN A 18 -4.72 -6.35 -2.78
N LYS A 19 -3.69 -6.52 -1.94
CA LYS A 19 -3.79 -7.33 -0.72
C LYS A 19 -4.71 -6.68 0.31
N TRP A 20 -4.67 -5.37 0.45
CA TRP A 20 -5.55 -4.63 1.34
C TRP A 20 -7.02 -4.72 0.90
N GLU A 21 -7.33 -4.53 -0.38
CA GLU A 21 -8.69 -4.67 -0.93
C GLU A 21 -9.28 -6.07 -0.69
N ARG A 22 -8.43 -7.11 -0.72
CA ARG A 22 -8.82 -8.50 -0.43
C ARG A 22 -8.90 -8.84 1.05
N ASN A 23 -8.79 -7.85 1.94
CA ASN A 23 -8.67 -8.05 3.39
C ASN A 23 -7.58 -9.06 3.78
N ALA A 24 -6.50 -9.15 3.00
CA ALA A 24 -5.41 -10.06 3.29
C ALA A 24 -4.60 -9.56 4.51
N PHE A 25 -3.99 -10.50 5.23
CA PHE A 25 -3.11 -10.19 6.36
C PHE A 25 -1.92 -9.32 5.93
N THR A 26 -1.52 -8.38 6.78
CA THR A 26 -0.32 -7.57 6.51
C THR A 26 0.94 -8.44 6.55
N PRO A 27 2.04 -8.06 5.88
CA PRO A 27 3.26 -8.87 5.85
C PRO A 27 3.79 -9.24 7.25
N ARG A 28 3.65 -8.33 8.22
CA ARG A 28 4.08 -8.56 9.60
C ARG A 28 3.18 -9.55 10.34
N GLN A 29 1.87 -9.52 10.10
CA GLN A 29 0.93 -10.52 10.61
C GLN A 29 1.23 -11.90 10.04
N VAL A 30 1.51 -11.99 8.73
CA VAL A 30 1.91 -13.25 8.09
C VAL A 30 3.19 -13.81 8.72
N SER A 31 4.23 -12.98 8.89
CA SER A 31 5.46 -13.42 9.56
C SER A 31 5.20 -13.92 10.98
N PHE A 32 4.31 -13.28 11.73
CA PHE A 32 3.95 -13.72 13.07
C PHE A 32 3.27 -15.10 13.07
N TYR A 33 2.29 -15.32 12.20
CA TYR A 33 1.62 -16.62 12.09
C TYR A 33 2.57 -17.73 11.63
N VAL A 34 3.53 -17.42 10.74
CA VAL A 34 4.56 -18.39 10.33
C VAL A 34 5.45 -18.78 11.51
N VAL A 35 5.92 -17.81 12.31
CA VAL A 35 6.73 -18.09 13.50
C VAL A 35 5.92 -18.91 14.51
N LEU A 36 4.66 -18.55 14.73
CA LEU A 36 3.76 -19.32 15.60
C LEU A 36 3.59 -20.77 15.12
N PHE A 37 3.39 -20.95 13.81
CA PHE A 37 3.26 -22.27 13.21
C PHE A 37 4.52 -23.12 13.42
N VAL A 38 5.71 -22.56 13.22
CA VAL A 38 6.98 -23.26 13.46
C VAL A 38 7.12 -23.68 14.92
N ILE A 39 6.75 -22.81 15.87
CA ILE A 39 6.77 -23.14 17.30
C ILE A 39 5.81 -24.28 17.62
N VAL A 40 4.58 -24.25 17.10
CA VAL A 40 3.59 -25.32 17.28
C VAL A 40 4.12 -26.65 16.73
N MET A 41 4.69 -26.64 15.53
CA MET A 41 5.25 -27.85 14.91
C MET A 41 6.44 -28.41 15.70
N ALA A 42 7.31 -27.55 16.23
CA ALA A 42 8.43 -27.96 17.06
C ALA A 42 7.96 -28.63 18.38
N VAL A 43 6.91 -28.07 19.01
CA VAL A 43 6.32 -28.63 20.23
C VAL A 43 5.61 -29.96 19.96
N ALA A 44 4.91 -30.06 18.82
CA ALA A 44 4.21 -31.28 18.39
C ALA A 44 5.17 -32.42 18.02
N ALA A 45 6.33 -32.11 17.45
CA ALA A 45 7.33 -33.11 17.07
C ALA A 45 8.04 -33.77 18.27
N GLY A 46 8.00 -33.15 19.45
CA GLY A 46 8.76 -33.58 20.62
C GLY A 46 7.95 -34.23 21.76
N ASN A 47 6.62 -34.34 21.67
CA ASN A 47 5.79 -34.73 22.82
C ASN A 47 4.54 -35.56 22.47
N GLU A 48 4.24 -36.55 23.31
CA GLU A 48 3.06 -37.43 23.19
C GLU A 48 1.76 -36.79 23.72
N HIS A 49 1.87 -35.77 24.59
CA HIS A 49 0.72 -35.02 25.15
C HIS A 49 0.33 -33.80 24.30
N ILE A 50 0.16 -34.04 22.99
CA ILE A 50 -0.11 -33.06 21.95
C ILE A 50 -1.28 -32.08 22.28
N PRO A 51 -2.45 -32.52 22.79
CA PRO A 51 -3.62 -31.64 22.89
C PRO A 51 -3.49 -30.51 23.93
N VAL A 52 -2.90 -30.81 25.10
CA VAL A 52 -2.78 -29.85 26.21
C VAL A 52 -1.71 -28.80 25.90
N LEU A 53 -0.58 -29.24 25.33
CA LEU A 53 0.49 -28.35 24.91
C LEU A 53 0.05 -27.44 23.76
N LEU A 54 -0.73 -27.96 22.79
CA LEU A 54 -1.32 -27.12 21.73
C LEU A 54 -2.24 -26.05 22.30
N GLY A 55 -3.13 -26.41 23.23
CA GLY A 55 -4.03 -25.45 23.89
C GLY A 55 -3.26 -24.35 24.63
N MET A 56 -2.18 -24.72 25.33
CA MET A 56 -1.33 -23.76 26.04
C MET A 56 -0.55 -22.85 25.09
N VAL A 57 0.01 -23.38 23.99
CA VAL A 57 0.74 -22.60 22.98
C VAL A 57 -0.20 -21.64 22.25
N ILE A 58 -1.39 -22.09 21.84
CA ILE A 58 -2.40 -21.23 21.21
C ILE A 58 -2.87 -20.15 22.19
N GLY A 59 -3.13 -20.51 23.45
CA GLY A 59 -3.54 -19.57 24.49
C GLY A 59 -2.46 -18.51 24.79
N ALA A 60 -1.20 -18.94 24.96
CA ALA A 60 -0.07 -18.05 25.17
C ALA A 60 0.19 -17.15 23.95
N ALA A 61 0.11 -17.69 22.73
CA ALA A 61 0.27 -16.92 21.51
C ALA A 61 -0.83 -15.88 21.33
N THR A 62 -2.08 -16.24 21.65
CA THR A 62 -3.22 -15.31 21.63
C THR A 62 -3.05 -14.24 22.71
N GLY A 63 -2.59 -14.60 23.91
CA GLY A 63 -2.26 -13.66 24.97
C GLY A 63 -1.16 -12.68 24.58
N VAL A 64 -0.06 -13.17 23.98
CA VAL A 64 1.04 -12.35 23.45
C VAL A 64 0.54 -11.43 22.33
N MET A 65 -0.37 -11.89 21.48
CA MET A 65 -0.99 -11.09 20.42
C MET A 65 -1.77 -9.89 20.97
N PHE A 66 -2.43 -10.04 22.12
CA PHE A 66 -3.10 -8.94 22.83
C PHE A 66 -2.14 -8.06 23.63
N LEU A 67 -1.00 -8.60 24.08
CA LEU A 67 -0.02 -7.88 24.89
C LEU A 67 0.98 -7.06 24.08
N ILE A 68 1.26 -7.40 22.82
CA ILE A 68 2.18 -6.62 21.97
C ILE A 68 1.52 -5.28 21.58
N PRO A 69 1.97 -4.14 22.13
CA PRO A 69 1.41 -2.83 21.82
C PRO A 69 1.72 -2.53 20.35
N GLY A 70 0.68 -2.45 19.54
CA GLY A 70 0.82 -2.16 18.12
C GLY A 70 0.44 -3.31 17.19
N TRP A 71 0.20 -4.53 17.67
CA TRP A 71 -0.30 -5.63 16.82
C TRP A 71 -1.71 -5.33 16.28
N ARG A 72 -2.63 -4.87 17.15
CA ARG A 72 -3.96 -4.34 16.76
C ARG A 72 -3.90 -3.08 15.89
N ASN A 73 -2.73 -2.45 15.85
CA ASN A 73 -2.50 -1.16 15.20
C ASN A 73 -1.63 -1.33 13.94
N ASP A 74 -1.28 -2.57 13.59
CA ASP A 74 -0.49 -2.93 12.41
C ASP A 74 -1.43 -3.15 11.22
N ASN A 75 -2.02 -2.03 10.80
CA ASN A 75 -2.99 -1.98 9.72
C ASN A 75 -2.29 -1.57 8.41
N TRP A 76 -2.86 -1.99 7.28
CA TRP A 76 -2.43 -1.59 5.93
C TRP A 76 -2.13 -0.08 5.79
N PRO A 77 -2.96 0.85 6.32
CA PRO A 77 -2.65 2.28 6.33
C PRO A 77 -1.26 2.63 6.87
N ARG A 78 -0.83 1.99 7.95
CA ARG A 78 0.46 2.27 8.58
C ARG A 78 1.62 1.68 7.79
N ALA A 79 1.47 0.45 7.30
CA ALA A 79 2.47 -0.19 6.45
C ALA A 79 2.71 0.64 5.18
N ILE A 80 1.63 1.09 4.55
CA ILE A 80 1.69 1.89 3.33
C ILE A 80 2.22 3.30 3.64
N ARG A 81 1.78 3.97 4.71
CA ARG A 81 2.30 5.29 5.10
C ARG A 81 3.82 5.28 5.36
N ARG A 82 4.36 4.22 5.98
CA ARG A 82 5.82 4.06 6.16
C ARG A 82 6.57 3.86 4.84
N ARG A 83 5.98 3.16 3.86
CA ARG A 83 6.60 3.05 2.53
C ARG A 83 6.54 4.38 1.79
N LEU A 84 5.38 5.03 1.81
CA LEU A 84 5.15 6.30 1.13
C LEU A 84 5.98 7.45 1.70
N SER A 85 6.36 7.42 2.99
CA SER A 85 7.26 8.43 3.55
C SER A 85 8.65 8.45 2.91
N HIS A 86 9.05 7.35 2.27
CA HIS A 86 10.31 7.22 1.53
C HIS A 86 10.12 7.38 0.01
N TYR A 87 8.87 7.44 -0.46
CA TYR A 87 8.52 7.59 -1.86
C TYR A 87 8.62 9.06 -2.28
N ARG A 88 9.17 9.33 -3.46
CA ARG A 88 9.23 10.69 -4.01
C ARG A 88 8.15 10.84 -5.10
N PRO A 89 7.03 11.53 -4.83
CA PRO A 89 5.95 11.64 -5.79
C PRO A 89 6.36 12.45 -7.01
N ARG A 90 6.05 11.92 -8.20
CA ARG A 90 6.25 12.55 -9.50
C ARG A 90 5.05 13.41 -9.86
N ASN A 91 3.83 12.95 -9.56
CA ASN A 91 2.62 13.76 -9.66
C ASN A 91 2.30 14.45 -8.33
N LYS A 92 2.86 15.65 -8.13
CA LYS A 92 2.66 16.43 -6.90
C LYS A 92 1.18 16.79 -6.67
N ALA A 93 0.43 17.08 -7.73
CA ALA A 93 -0.98 17.46 -7.62
C ALA A 93 -1.84 16.29 -7.14
N ALA A 94 -1.67 15.10 -7.74
CA ALA A 94 -2.37 13.90 -7.28
C ALA A 94 -1.97 13.51 -5.85
N TRP A 95 -0.69 13.69 -5.49
CA TRP A 95 -0.20 13.43 -4.14
C TRP A 95 -0.83 14.37 -3.10
N GLN A 96 -0.92 15.67 -3.40
CA GLN A 96 -1.57 16.65 -2.51
C GLN A 96 -3.05 16.34 -2.33
N HIS A 97 -3.78 16.08 -3.42
CA HIS A 97 -5.20 15.71 -3.35
C HIS A 97 -5.42 14.46 -2.49
N PHE A 98 -4.54 13.47 -2.61
CA PHE A 98 -4.57 12.28 -1.76
C PHE A 98 -4.34 12.59 -0.28
N GLN A 99 -3.36 13.45 0.04
CA GLN A 99 -3.10 13.87 1.43
C GLN A 99 -4.28 14.63 2.03
N GLU A 100 -4.86 15.58 1.29
CA GLU A 100 -6.05 16.34 1.70
C GLU A 100 -7.26 15.42 1.93
N THR A 101 -7.41 14.39 1.09
CA THR A 101 -8.51 13.41 1.22
C THR A 101 -8.36 12.59 2.50
N ILE A 102 -7.14 12.14 2.83
CA ILE A 102 -6.86 11.42 4.08
C ILE A 102 -7.06 12.33 5.29
N GLU A 103 -6.64 13.59 5.20
CA GLU A 103 -6.78 14.56 6.29
C GLU A 103 -8.26 14.86 6.56
N ARG A 104 -9.07 15.01 5.50
CA ARG A 104 -10.52 15.20 5.62
C ARG A 104 -11.22 13.98 6.20
N LYS A 105 -10.87 12.77 5.74
CA LYS A 105 -11.52 11.53 6.18
C LYS A 105 -10.96 10.98 7.51
N TRP A 106 -9.85 11.54 8.00
CA TRP A 106 -9.05 11.01 9.12
C TRP A 106 -8.66 9.54 8.99
N ARG A 107 -8.80 8.97 7.79
CA ARG A 107 -8.61 7.55 7.49
C ARG A 107 -8.09 7.40 6.08
N MET A 108 -7.20 6.44 5.92
CA MET A 108 -6.72 6.02 4.61
C MET A 108 -7.61 4.90 4.12
N ASP A 109 -8.11 5.04 2.89
CA ASP A 109 -8.97 4.07 2.20
C ASP A 109 -8.18 3.45 1.03
N PRO A 110 -8.31 2.13 0.77
CA PRO A 110 -7.72 1.51 -0.41
C PRO A 110 -8.15 2.20 -1.72
N VAL A 111 -9.39 2.69 -1.82
CA VAL A 111 -9.91 3.33 -3.03
C VAL A 111 -9.18 4.64 -3.34
N ASP A 112 -9.08 5.53 -2.34
CA ASP A 112 -8.38 6.82 -2.51
C ASP A 112 -6.90 6.62 -2.87
N LEU A 113 -6.27 5.61 -2.24
CA LEU A 113 -4.89 5.25 -2.51
C LEU A 113 -4.71 4.68 -3.93
N ARG A 114 -5.67 3.89 -4.41
CA ARG A 114 -5.68 3.36 -5.77
C ARG A 114 -5.82 4.45 -6.81
N THR A 115 -6.72 5.42 -6.60
CA THR A 115 -6.89 6.58 -7.50
C THR A 115 -5.60 7.38 -7.63
N TRP A 116 -4.91 7.61 -6.51
CA TRP A 116 -3.58 8.22 -6.54
C TRP A 116 -2.55 7.35 -7.28
N TYR A 117 -2.49 6.05 -6.98
CA TYR A 117 -1.54 5.12 -7.59
C TYR A 117 -1.69 5.04 -9.12
N GLU A 118 -2.92 5.00 -9.63
CA GLU A 118 -3.18 5.00 -11.08
C GLU A 118 -2.71 6.31 -11.73
N SER A 119 -2.98 7.45 -11.09
CA SER A 119 -2.53 8.77 -11.55
C SER A 119 -1.00 8.90 -11.57
N GLU A 120 -0.34 8.37 -10.54
CA GLU A 120 1.12 8.34 -10.42
C GLU A 120 1.73 7.42 -11.49
N CYS A 121 1.18 6.21 -11.68
CA CYS A 121 1.60 5.29 -12.74
C CYS A 121 1.50 5.91 -14.13
N MET A 122 0.43 6.65 -14.45
CA MET A 122 0.31 7.35 -15.72
C MET A 122 1.46 8.35 -15.92
N THR A 123 1.81 9.12 -14.89
CA THR A 123 2.91 10.10 -15.00
C THR A 123 4.32 9.48 -15.02
N VAL A 124 4.52 8.33 -14.36
CA VAL A 124 5.82 7.65 -14.29
C VAL A 124 6.09 6.82 -15.54
N PHE A 125 5.09 6.08 -16.02
CA PHE A 125 5.26 5.16 -17.14
C PHE A 125 4.84 5.76 -18.49
N HIS A 126 3.98 6.78 -18.54
CA HIS A 126 3.44 7.36 -19.78
C HIS A 126 3.49 8.90 -19.77
N PRO A 127 4.70 9.51 -19.80
CA PRO A 127 4.84 10.97 -19.78
C PRO A 127 4.22 11.67 -21.00
N GLU A 128 3.93 10.95 -22.09
CA GLU A 128 3.49 11.50 -23.37
C GLU A 128 2.06 12.08 -23.37
N LYS A 129 1.22 11.74 -22.40
CA LYS A 129 -0.19 12.20 -22.35
C LYS A 129 -0.41 13.51 -21.58
N THR A 130 0.64 14.12 -21.01
CA THR A 130 0.53 15.37 -20.23
C THR A 130 1.07 16.59 -20.97
N THR A 131 1.07 16.57 -22.30
CA THR A 131 1.13 17.81 -23.07
C THR A 131 -0.31 18.13 -23.50
N PRO A 132 -0.99 19.12 -22.88
CA PRO A 132 -2.08 19.77 -23.59
C PRO A 132 -1.45 20.34 -24.86
N GLN A 133 -1.89 19.89 -26.03
CA GLN A 133 -1.64 20.63 -27.26
C GLN A 133 -2.39 21.96 -27.16
N THR A 134 -1.84 22.90 -26.39
CA THR A 134 -2.14 24.32 -26.45
C THR A 134 -1.07 24.94 -27.33
N GLN A 135 -1.16 24.68 -28.63
CA GLN A 135 -0.58 25.49 -29.70
C GLN A 135 -1.58 25.40 -30.85
N ALA A 136 -2.50 26.35 -30.93
CA ALA A 136 -2.34 27.62 -31.63
C ALA A 136 -3.05 27.54 -32.97
N ASN A 137 -4.33 27.91 -32.97
CA ASN A 137 -4.99 28.47 -34.15
C ASN A 137 -5.94 29.56 -33.65
N THR A 138 -5.36 30.74 -33.40
CA THR A 138 -6.08 32.01 -33.35
C THR A 138 -6.48 32.38 -34.78
N PRO A 139 -7.65 32.99 -35.00
CA PRO A 139 -8.34 32.99 -36.28
C PRO A 139 -7.73 34.05 -37.21
N ASP A 140 -7.44 33.68 -38.46
CA ASP A 140 -7.10 34.67 -39.47
C ASP A 140 -8.31 35.02 -40.32
N LYS A 141 -8.53 36.33 -40.41
CA LYS A 141 -9.70 36.99 -40.95
C LYS A 141 -9.39 37.37 -42.40
N ALA A 142 -10.34 37.07 -43.27
CA ALA A 142 -10.55 37.66 -44.60
C ALA A 142 -9.57 37.30 -45.73
N THR A 143 -10.11 36.72 -46.80
CA THR A 143 -10.41 37.55 -47.99
C THR A 143 -11.43 36.88 -48.91
N VAL A 144 -12.55 37.57 -49.11
CA VAL A 144 -13.46 37.46 -50.25
C VAL A 144 -12.69 37.83 -51.53
N LYS A 145 -12.80 37.01 -52.57
CA LYS A 145 -12.64 37.39 -53.99
C LYS A 145 -13.67 36.57 -54.77
N THR A 146 -14.80 37.20 -55.13
CA THR A 146 -15.21 37.58 -56.50
C THR A 146 -15.32 36.41 -57.44
#